data_AF-A0A348TUN7-F1
#
_entry.id   AF-A0A348TUN7-F1
#
_cell.length_a   1.000
_cell.length_b   1.000
_cell.length_c   1.000
_cell.angle_alpha   90.00
_cell.angle_beta   90.00
_cell.angle_gamma   90.00
#
_symmetry.space_group_name_H-M   'P 1'
#
loop_
_entity.id
_entity.type
_entity.pdbx_description
1 polymer ?
#
loop_
_entity_poly.entity_id
_entity_poly.type
_entity_poly.pdbx_seq_one_letter_code
_entity_poly.pdbx_strand_id
1 'polypeptide(L)' 'IADPLGAPQQNGSRGAIQIIDLANKDSCCFLAISDQGRVFENGTFEVYGRLDNSEIRGCNLMVSL' A
#
# COMPACT_ATOMS: atom_id res chain seq x y z
N ILE A 1 15.79 -9.27 0.18
CA ILE A 1 14.51 -8.52 0.32
C ILE A 1 14.57 -7.43 -0.74
N ALA A 2 13.65 -7.44 -1.72
CA ALA A 2 13.57 -6.35 -2.68
C ALA A 2 13.18 -5.07 -1.93
N ASP A 3 13.77 -3.93 -2.29
CA ASP A 3 13.40 -2.63 -1.73
C ASP A 3 11.89 -2.40 -2.00
N PRO A 4 11.03 -2.28 -0.97
CA PRO A 4 9.60 -2.12 -1.14
C PRO A 4 9.21 -0.78 -1.78
N LEU A 5 10.12 0.21 -1.81
CA LEU A 5 9.95 1.49 -2.49
C LEU A 5 10.58 1.51 -3.90
N GLY A 6 11.30 0.45 -4.27
CA GLY A 6 11.83 0.27 -5.61
C GLY A 6 10.72 -0.02 -6.62
N ALA A 7 10.98 0.29 -7.89
CA ALA A 7 10.05 -0.06 -8.96
C ALA A 7 9.84 -1.58 -9.01
N PRO A 8 8.59 -2.07 -9.10
CA PRO A 8 8.32 -3.50 -9.21
C PRO A 8 8.93 -4.05 -10.51
N GLN A 9 9.75 -5.09 -10.40
CA GLN A 9 10.44 -5.69 -11.55
C GLN A 9 9.49 -6.48 -12.46
N GLN A 10 8.37 -6.97 -11.91
CA GLN A 10 7.34 -7.73 -12.61
C GLN A 10 6.04 -7.71 -11.83
N ASN A 11 4.92 -7.96 -12.50
CA ASN A 11 3.65 -8.19 -11.82
C ASN A 11 3.77 -9.35 -10.83
N GLY A 12 3.11 -9.23 -9.69
CA GLY A 12 3.21 -10.20 -8.62
C GLY A 12 4.42 -10.05 -7.69
N SER A 13 5.28 -9.05 -7.86
CA SER A 13 6.24 -8.70 -6.81
C SER A 13 5.53 -8.11 -5.58
N ARG A 14 6.09 -8.33 -4.39
CA ARG A 14 5.67 -7.63 -3.17
C ARG A 14 6.32 -6.25 -3.13
N GLY A 15 5.57 -5.24 -2.70
CA GLY A 15 6.05 -3.86 -2.54
C GLY A 15 5.09 -3.02 -1.70
N ALA A 16 5.41 -1.74 -1.53
CA ALA A 16 4.50 -0.78 -0.91
C ALA A 16 3.24 -0.59 -1.78
N ILE A 17 2.08 -0.49 -1.15
CA ILE A 17 0.82 -0.20 -1.84
C ILE A 17 0.69 1.31 -2.03
N GLN A 18 0.44 1.70 -3.28
CA GLN A 18 0.09 3.07 -3.66
C GLN A 18 -1.32 3.06 -4.24
N ILE A 19 -2.19 3.96 -3.77
CA ILE A 19 -3.58 4.06 -4.24
C ILE A 19 -3.75 5.33 -5.06
N ILE A 20 -4.35 5.17 -6.25
CA ILE A 20 -4.82 6.28 -7.08
C ILE A 20 -6.35 6.28 -7.05
N ASP A 21 -6.94 7.25 -6.37
CA ASP A 21 -8.38 7.44 -6.30
C ASP A 21 -8.81 8.49 -7.34
N LEU A 22 -9.38 8.01 -8.45
CA LEU A 22 -9.82 8.86 -9.55
C LEU A 22 -11.09 9.67 -9.22
N ALA A 23 -11.87 9.28 -8.20
CA ALA A 23 -13.03 10.05 -7.78
C ALA A 23 -12.63 11.30 -6.99
N ASN A 24 -11.49 11.23 -6.28
CA ASN A 24 -10.92 12.32 -5.50
C ASN A 24 -9.89 13.15 -6.29
N LYS A 25 -10.00 13.21 -7.63
CA LYS A 25 -9.04 13.90 -8.52
C LYS A 25 -8.78 15.38 -8.16
N ASP A 26 -9.79 16.07 -7.61
CA ASP A 26 -9.71 17.49 -7.24
C ASP A 26 -9.33 17.69 -5.76
N SER A 27 -8.99 16.61 -5.04
CA SER A 27 -8.54 16.61 -3.66
C SER A 27 -7.30 15.71 -3.47
N CYS A 28 -7.35 14.73 -2.58
CA CYS A 28 -6.27 13.78 -2.32
C CYS A 28 -6.49 12.50 -3.14
N CYS A 29 -6.02 12.50 -4.38
CA CYS A 29 -6.14 11.35 -5.28
C CYS A 29 -4.96 10.37 -5.21
N PHE A 30 -3.86 10.74 -4.56
CA PHE A 30 -2.68 9.87 -4.42
C PHE A 30 -2.42 9.59 -2.95
N LEU A 31 -2.62 8.34 -2.54
CA LEU A 31 -2.35 7.90 -1.17
C LEU A 31 -1.17 6.94 -1.18
N ALA A 32 -0.07 7.38 -0.60
CA ALA A 32 1.05 6.52 -0.27
C ALA A 32 0.87 5.97 1.14
N ILE A 33 0.63 4.67 1.26
CA ILE A 33 0.33 4.03 2.54
C ILE A 33 1.48 3.09 2.95
N SER A 34 1.67 2.92 4.25
CA SER A 34 2.69 2.03 4.80
C SER A 34 2.27 0.56 4.77
N ASP A 35 1.44 0.15 3.79
CA ASP A 35 0.97 -1.22 3.65
C ASP A 35 1.79 -1.93 2.58
N GLN A 36 2.19 -3.17 2.84
CA GLN A 36 2.84 -4.04 1.88
C GLN A 36 1.80 -4.92 1.20
N GLY A 37 1.88 -5.04 -0.13
CA GLY A 37 0.97 -5.87 -0.90
C GLY A 37 1.58 -6.40 -2.19
N ARG A 38 0.74 -7.11 -2.94
CA ARG A 38 1.05 -7.65 -4.27
C ARG A 38 -0.15 -7.45 -5.18
N VAL A 39 0.09 -6.93 -6.37
CA VAL A 39 -0.90 -6.88 -7.45
C VAL A 39 -0.69 -8.07 -8.37
N PHE A 40 -1.78 -8.76 -8.72
CA PHE A 40 -1.80 -9.90 -9.62
C PHE A 40 -2.20 -9.47 -11.04
N GLU A 41 -1.86 -10.30 -12.03
CA GLU A 41 -2.10 -9.99 -13.45
C GLU A 41 -3.59 -9.87 -13.80
N ASN A 42 -4.47 -10.52 -13.04
CA ASN A 42 -5.92 -10.42 -13.20
C ASN A 42 -6.52 -9.13 -12.60
N GLY A 43 -5.68 -8.20 -12.13
CA GLY A 43 -6.10 -6.93 -11.56
C GLY A 43 -6.52 -7.00 -10.09
N THR A 44 -6.48 -8.16 -9.45
CA THR A 44 -6.69 -8.26 -7.99
C THR A 44 -5.40 -7.93 -7.24
N PHE A 45 -5.51 -7.68 -5.94
CA PHE A 45 -4.35 -7.49 -5.09
C PHE A 45 -4.58 -8.13 -3.71
N GLU A 46 -3.48 -8.38 -3.01
CA GLU A 46 -3.47 -8.91 -1.63
C GLU A 46 -2.61 -8.00 -0.75
N VAL A 47 -3.04 -7.81 0.50
CA VAL A 47 -2.34 -7.04 1.54
C VAL A 47 -1.67 -8.02 2.51
N TYR A 48 -0.37 -7.87 2.75
CA TYR A 48 0.43 -8.75 3.61
C TYR A 48 0.71 -8.22 5.01
N GLY A 49 0.52 -6.91 5.24
CA GLY A 49 0.79 -6.26 6.52
C GLY A 49 1.43 -4.87 6.37
N ARG A 50 1.88 -4.26 7.47
CA ARG A 50 2.58 -2.97 7.47
C ARG A 50 4.07 -3.09 7.09
N LEU A 51 4.65 -2.05 6.48
CA LEU A 51 6.07 -2.00 6.09
C LEU A 51 7.01 -1.86 7.29
N ASP A 52 6.66 -0.97 8.21
CA ASP A 52 7.21 -0.93 9.54
C ASP A 52 6.50 -2.03 10.36
N ASN A 53 7.24 -2.80 11.16
CA ASN A 53 6.72 -3.87 12.04
C ASN A 53 5.77 -3.34 13.15
N SER A 54 4.98 -2.29 12.91
CA SER A 54 4.08 -1.61 13.84
C SER A 54 2.74 -2.33 14.00
N GLU A 55 2.76 -3.66 14.07
CA GLU A 55 1.55 -4.48 14.22
C GLU A 55 1.25 -4.93 15.66
N ILE A 56 1.97 -4.47 16.69
CA ILE A 56 1.65 -4.90 18.06
C ILE A 56 0.34 -4.27 18.58
N ARG A 57 -0.13 -3.11 18.05
CA ARG A 57 -1.35 -2.44 18.57
C ARG A 57 -2.23 -1.68 17.55
N GLY A 58 -2.24 -2.03 16.27
CA GLY A 58 -3.31 -1.62 15.34
C GLY A 58 -3.80 -0.16 15.43
N CYS A 59 -2.90 0.82 15.52
CA CYS A 59 -3.29 2.23 15.58
C CYS A 59 -3.58 2.74 14.17
N ASN A 60 -4.86 2.76 13.78
CA ASN A 60 -5.29 3.64 12.69
C ASN A 60 -5.06 5.10 13.13
N LEU A 61 -4.25 5.86 12.39
CA LEU A 61 -4.04 7.30 12.60
C LEU A 61 -5.31 8.15 12.39
N MET A 62 -6.44 7.53 12.02
CA MET A 62 -7.76 8.17 11.84
C MET A 62 -8.58 8.23 13.16
N VAL A 63 -8.07 7.70 14.28
CA VAL A 63 -8.73 7.79 15.60
C VAL A 63 -7.83 8.56 16.57
N SER A 64 -7.74 9.88 16.38
CA SER A 64 -7.38 10.80 17.45
C SER A 64 -8.15 12.09 17.22
N LEU A 65 -9.35 12.14 17.79
CA LEU A 65 -10.12 13.35 18.06
C LEU A 65 -10.20 13.51 19.58
#